data_AF-A0A8J6F6J0-F1
#
_entry.id   AF-A0A8J6F6J0-F1
#
_cell.length_a   1.000
_cell.length_b   1.000
_cell.length_c   1.000
_cell.angle_alpha   90.00
_cell.angle_beta   90.00
_cell.angle_gamma   90.00
#
_symmetry.space_group_name_H-M   'P 1'
#
loop_
_entity.id
_entity.type
_entity.pdbx_description
1 polymer ?
#
loop_
_entity_poly.entity_id
_entity_poly.type
_entity_poly.pdbx_seq_one_letter_code
_entity_poly.pdbx_strand_id
1 'polypeptide(L)'
;MADLGAHRCRSCNMVFRSASLLEKHREKFCIGSQIGDPTILGPQYIATGVRTWPSDGREFPRRTETPDFKTRDSIARLRARENLLNEREQRLIGEYGGQPESLTDSKALRNLTEEFHKLRKSLEGSVPTLRSFQGESGLCSYWDKEYRERILEMTEAHERHLADIQTRNQALEMQREEIRQRLSDVASSGSASSHIEQMLLELKAQEEKNQLALDALRDQVVLIQSESRAKTEKENKERPSSSSAKKKGPLAFIPLPVCGSSLSSEISALQLAYVQSGGTDPAVLAQMRDLQAEALAFEEMSHKQERKERKKKRHDGAPRMLDVELMAVELENQRLEEEIFNLRLQRSRKKVENGLHPPPSY
;
A
#
# COMPACT_ATOMS: atom_id res chain seq x y z
N MET A 1 42.55 11.16 15.29
CA MET A 1 41.28 11.81 15.65
C MET A 1 41.10 13.03 14.76
N ALA A 2 40.12 13.01 13.88
CA ALA A 2 39.58 14.20 13.23
C ALA A 2 38.15 13.86 12.85
N ASP A 3 37.22 14.27 13.72
CA ASP A 3 35.79 14.16 13.48
C ASP A 3 35.45 15.15 12.36
N LEU A 4 35.57 14.69 11.10
CA LEU A 4 35.18 15.45 9.92
C LEU A 4 33.65 15.56 9.97
N GLY A 5 33.20 16.61 10.67
CA GLY A 5 31.82 16.85 11.05
C GLY A 5 30.85 16.50 9.93
N ALA A 6 30.05 15.47 10.17
CA ALA A 6 29.06 15.00 9.24
C ALA A 6 28.01 16.12 9.01
N HIS A 7 28.08 16.80 7.87
CA HIS A 7 27.24 17.96 7.58
C HIS A 7 25.83 17.49 7.24
N ARG A 8 24.85 17.81 8.09
CA ARG A 8 23.46 17.37 7.92
C ARG A 8 22.57 18.44 7.28
N CYS A 9 21.74 18.02 6.34
CA CYS A 9 20.67 18.84 5.80
C CYS A 9 19.48 18.84 6.76
N ARG A 10 19.09 19.98 7.34
CA ARG A 10 17.96 20.05 8.28
C ARG A 10 16.59 19.80 7.61
N SER A 11 16.50 19.94 6.29
CA SER A 11 15.24 19.84 5.56
C SER A 11 14.91 18.40 5.14
N CYS A 12 15.90 17.55 4.89
CA CYS A 12 15.70 16.14 4.50
C CYS A 12 16.53 15.14 5.32
N ASN A 13 17.21 15.61 6.37
CA ASN A 13 18.04 14.84 7.29
C ASN A 13 19.19 14.00 6.65
N MET A 14 19.52 14.23 5.38
CA MET A 14 20.65 13.60 4.71
C MET A 14 21.99 14.12 5.24
N VAL A 15 22.99 13.23 5.33
CA VAL A 15 24.30 13.48 5.91
C VAL A 15 25.38 13.47 4.83
N PHE A 16 26.24 14.48 4.82
CA PHE A 16 27.27 14.67 3.80
C PHE A 16 28.66 14.72 4.43
N ARG A 17 29.64 14.22 3.66
CA ARG A 17 31.06 14.18 4.06
C ARG A 17 31.78 15.53 3.88
N SER A 18 31.16 16.49 3.19
CA SER A 18 31.69 17.84 3.02
C SER A 18 30.56 18.89 3.02
N ALA A 19 30.88 20.11 3.45
CA ALA A 19 29.96 21.24 3.39
C ALA A 19 29.54 21.56 1.94
N SER A 20 30.46 21.42 0.98
CA SER A 20 30.21 21.68 -0.44
C SER A 20 29.18 20.74 -1.08
N LEU A 21 29.15 19.47 -0.65
CA LEU A 21 28.15 18.50 -1.12
C LEU A 21 26.78 18.79 -0.49
N LEU A 22 26.75 19.18 0.78
CA LEU A 22 25.51 19.64 1.42
C LEU A 22 24.95 20.88 0.72
N GLU A 23 25.80 21.82 0.31
CA GLU A 23 25.40 23.03 -0.39
C GLU A 23 24.83 22.74 -1.79
N LYS A 24 25.52 21.94 -2.60
CA LYS A 24 24.98 21.47 -3.90
C LYS A 24 23.67 20.70 -3.74
N HIS A 25 23.57 19.90 -2.69
CA HIS A 25 22.34 19.20 -2.38
C HIS A 25 21.20 20.19 -2.06
N ARG A 26 21.43 21.20 -1.22
CA ARG A 26 20.44 22.26 -0.94
C ARG A 26 20.01 23.02 -2.19
N GLU A 27 20.94 23.30 -3.09
CA GLU A 27 20.70 24.08 -4.31
C GLU A 27 19.98 23.30 -5.40
N LYS A 28 20.15 21.97 -5.51
CA LYS A 28 19.69 21.24 -6.71
C LYS A 28 18.90 19.97 -6.43
N PHE A 29 19.02 19.41 -5.23
CA PHE A 29 18.56 18.04 -4.94
C PHE A 29 17.80 17.90 -3.61
N CYS A 30 17.59 18.98 -2.88
CA CYS A 30 16.99 18.91 -1.55
C CYS A 30 15.47 18.89 -1.65
N ILE A 31 14.92 17.71 -1.39
CA ILE A 31 13.48 17.42 -1.42
C ILE A 31 12.71 18.24 -0.37
N GLY A 32 13.35 18.63 0.73
CA GLY A 32 12.75 19.44 1.80
C GLY A 32 12.92 20.96 1.65
N SER A 33 13.50 21.45 0.55
CA SER A 33 13.60 22.89 0.23
C SER A 33 12.63 23.23 -0.91
N GLN A 34 12.43 24.51 -1.25
CA GLN A 34 11.49 25.00 -2.31
C GLN A 34 11.68 24.36 -3.71
N ILE A 35 12.72 23.55 -3.89
CA ILE A 35 13.11 22.87 -5.13
C ILE A 35 12.49 21.46 -5.21
N GLY A 36 12.14 20.87 -4.06
CA GLY A 36 11.43 19.59 -3.97
C GLY A 36 9.91 19.72 -4.01
N ASP A 37 9.38 20.95 -4.06
CA ASP A 37 7.94 21.17 -4.14
C ASP A 37 7.47 21.01 -5.59
N PRO A 38 6.65 19.98 -5.92
CA PRO A 38 6.21 19.70 -7.29
C PRO A 38 5.42 20.86 -7.92
N THR A 39 4.97 21.83 -7.12
CA THR A 39 4.30 23.06 -7.55
C THR A 39 5.26 24.12 -8.12
N ILE A 40 6.55 24.13 -7.76
CA ILE A 40 7.52 25.18 -8.17
C ILE A 40 8.39 24.73 -9.36
N LEU A 41 8.50 23.43 -9.64
CA LEU A 41 9.19 22.93 -10.84
C LEU A 41 8.36 23.04 -12.12
N GLY A 42 7.06 23.32 -12.01
CA GLY A 42 6.13 23.51 -13.12
C GLY A 42 6.24 24.82 -13.92
N PRO A 43 6.63 25.98 -13.36
CA PRO A 43 6.54 27.24 -14.12
C PRO A 43 7.80 27.70 -14.86
N GLN A 44 9.01 27.27 -14.49
CA GLN A 44 10.24 27.85 -15.08
C GLN A 44 10.62 27.31 -16.47
N TYR A 45 10.04 26.19 -16.91
CA TYR A 45 10.30 25.65 -18.25
C TYR A 45 9.28 26.10 -19.32
N ILE A 46 8.31 26.95 -18.95
CA ILE A 46 7.26 27.49 -19.86
C ILE A 46 7.32 29.02 -19.94
N ALA A 47 8.53 29.60 -19.88
CA ALA A 47 8.74 31.05 -19.95
C ALA A 47 9.33 31.55 -21.28
N THR A 48 9.10 30.84 -22.39
CA THR A 48 9.30 31.38 -23.74
C THR A 48 8.14 30.97 -24.65
N GLY A 49 7.07 31.77 -24.63
CA GLY A 49 5.96 31.58 -25.57
C GLY A 49 4.60 32.07 -25.05
N VAL A 50 4.43 33.39 -25.04
CA VAL A 50 3.19 34.10 -24.73
C VAL A 50 1.99 33.55 -25.53
N ARG A 51 0.89 33.20 -24.85
CA ARG A 51 -0.43 33.81 -25.08
C ARG A 51 -1.49 33.41 -24.03
N THR A 52 -2.02 34.44 -23.41
CA THR A 52 -3.13 34.59 -22.47
C THR A 52 -4.38 33.79 -22.85
N TRP A 53 -4.95 33.00 -21.93
CA TRP A 53 -6.38 32.68 -21.88
C TRP A 53 -6.89 32.65 -20.43
N PRO A 54 -8.16 33.05 -20.19
CA PRO A 54 -8.63 33.47 -18.88
C PRO A 54 -9.03 32.30 -17.98
N SER A 55 -8.84 32.50 -16.68
CA SER A 55 -9.35 31.63 -15.62
C SER A 55 -10.87 31.53 -15.68
N ASP A 56 -11.41 30.33 -15.91
CA ASP A 56 -12.57 29.84 -15.18
C ASP A 56 -12.67 28.31 -15.26
N GLY A 57 -13.21 27.67 -14.23
CA GLY A 57 -13.63 26.28 -14.29
C GLY A 57 -12.61 25.23 -13.86
N ARG A 58 -12.63 24.94 -12.55
CA ARG A 58 -12.28 23.67 -11.89
C ARG A 58 -12.18 22.45 -12.85
N GLU A 59 -10.96 22.07 -13.26
CA GLU A 59 -10.69 20.76 -13.87
C GLU A 59 -9.63 19.99 -13.09
N PHE A 60 -9.96 18.74 -12.76
CA PHE A 60 -9.14 17.76 -12.06
C PHE A 60 -7.79 17.52 -12.75
N PRO A 61 -6.76 17.00 -12.04
CA PRO A 61 -5.48 16.67 -12.66
C PRO A 61 -5.67 15.69 -13.81
N ARG A 62 -5.38 16.13 -15.04
CA ARG A 62 -5.48 15.33 -16.25
C ARG A 62 -4.64 14.07 -16.06
N ARG A 63 -5.28 12.91 -16.30
CA ARG A 63 -4.58 11.64 -16.46
C ARG A 63 -3.54 11.80 -17.56
N THR A 64 -2.33 11.31 -17.32
CA THR A 64 -1.33 11.11 -18.37
C THR A 64 -1.84 10.02 -19.31
N GLU A 65 -2.67 10.41 -20.26
CA GLU A 65 -3.03 9.56 -21.38
C GLU A 65 -1.81 9.44 -22.28
N THR A 66 -1.26 8.23 -22.37
CA THR A 66 -0.32 7.87 -23.42
C THR A 66 -0.99 8.14 -24.77
N PRO A 67 -0.39 8.96 -25.66
CA PRO A 67 -1.02 9.33 -26.90
C PRO A 67 -1.28 8.09 -27.76
N ASP A 68 -2.54 7.83 -28.07
CA ASP A 68 -2.95 6.70 -28.90
C ASP A 68 -2.68 7.00 -30.38
N PHE A 69 -1.64 6.38 -30.92
CA PHE A 69 -1.20 6.50 -32.31
C PHE A 69 -2.09 5.75 -33.32
N LYS A 70 -3.17 5.10 -32.86
CA LYS A 70 -4.06 4.31 -33.73
C LYS A 70 -5.16 5.16 -34.40
N THR A 71 -5.41 6.37 -33.92
CA THR A 71 -6.47 7.22 -34.48
C THR A 71 -5.98 7.98 -35.71
N ARG A 72 -6.82 8.05 -36.75
CA ARG A 72 -6.53 8.78 -38.00
C ARG A 72 -6.10 10.23 -37.74
N ASP A 73 -6.68 10.87 -36.72
CA ASP A 73 -6.36 12.23 -36.32
C ASP A 73 -5.00 12.35 -35.62
N SER A 74 -4.59 11.35 -34.83
CA SER A 74 -3.24 11.33 -34.23
C SER A 74 -2.15 11.21 -35.30
N ILE A 75 -2.39 10.38 -36.32
CA ILE A 75 -1.47 10.19 -37.45
C ILE A 75 -1.41 11.46 -38.30
N ALA A 76 -2.53 12.14 -38.53
CA ALA A 76 -2.56 13.42 -39.25
C ALA A 76 -1.75 14.52 -38.52
N ARG A 77 -1.86 14.60 -37.18
CA ARG A 77 -1.08 15.53 -36.37
C ARG A 77 0.42 15.24 -36.43
N LEU A 78 0.81 13.96 -36.43
CA LEU A 78 2.22 13.58 -36.57
C LEU A 78 2.79 13.95 -37.95
N ARG A 79 2.06 13.66 -39.03
CA ARG A 79 2.49 14.07 -40.39
C ARG A 79 2.58 15.59 -40.53
N ALA A 80 1.66 16.34 -39.94
CA ALA A 80 1.74 17.80 -39.96
C ALA A 80 2.99 18.32 -39.23
N ARG A 81 3.35 17.70 -38.10
CA ARG A 81 4.58 18.03 -37.36
C ARG A 81 5.83 17.64 -38.14
N GLU A 82 5.82 16.50 -38.81
CA GLU A 82 6.92 16.03 -39.67
C GLU A 82 7.13 16.98 -40.85
N ASN A 83 6.05 17.42 -41.52
CA ASN A 83 6.12 18.40 -42.60
C ASN A 83 6.70 19.75 -42.16
N LEU A 84 6.36 20.23 -40.95
CA LEU A 84 6.93 21.46 -40.39
C LEU A 84 8.42 21.34 -40.09
N LEU A 85 8.87 20.17 -39.63
CA LEU A 85 10.29 19.90 -39.42
C LEU A 85 11.04 19.83 -40.75
N ASN A 86 10.44 19.18 -41.75
CA ASN A 86 11.00 19.05 -43.08
C ASN A 86 11.08 20.41 -43.81
N GLU A 87 10.08 21.29 -43.65
CA GLU A 87 10.14 22.68 -44.13
C GLU A 87 11.21 23.50 -43.40
N ARG A 88 11.43 23.25 -42.10
CA ARG A 88 12.49 23.93 -41.34
C ARG A 88 13.87 23.44 -41.77
N GLU A 89 14.01 22.15 -42.05
CA GLU A 89 15.23 21.54 -42.56
C GLU A 89 15.53 22.04 -43.98
N GLN A 90 14.53 22.11 -44.87
CA GLN A 90 14.69 22.69 -46.20
C GLN A 90 15.03 24.19 -46.16
N ARG A 91 14.50 24.94 -45.19
CA ARG A 91 14.91 26.33 -44.95
C ARG A 91 16.37 26.42 -44.52
N LEU A 92 16.80 25.56 -43.60
CA LEU A 92 18.20 25.49 -43.16
C LEU A 92 19.14 25.04 -44.28
N ILE A 93 18.71 24.16 -45.19
CA ILE A 93 19.53 23.71 -46.32
C ILE A 93 19.54 24.75 -47.44
N GLY A 94 18.43 25.46 -47.67
CA GLY A 94 18.32 26.53 -48.67
C GLY A 94 19.13 27.78 -48.33
N GLU A 95 19.26 28.11 -47.04
CA GLU A 95 20.05 29.26 -46.57
C GLU A 95 21.57 29.06 -46.74
N TYR A 96 22.04 27.81 -46.88
CA TYR A 96 23.44 27.46 -47.16
C TYR A 96 23.72 27.14 -48.64
N GLY A 97 22.75 27.35 -49.53
CA GLY A 97 22.85 27.03 -50.96
C GLY A 97 23.24 28.20 -51.88
N GLY A 98 23.61 29.36 -51.35
CA GLY A 98 23.69 30.59 -52.14
C GLY A 98 24.74 31.61 -51.72
N GLN A 99 26.02 31.23 -51.58
CA GLN A 99 27.14 32.17 -51.76
C GLN A 99 28.47 31.41 -51.93
N PRO A 100 29.28 31.69 -52.97
CA PRO A 100 30.57 31.05 -53.17
C PRO A 100 31.64 31.80 -52.35
N GLU A 101 31.62 31.66 -51.03
CA GLU A 101 32.73 32.12 -50.21
C GLU A 101 33.56 30.93 -49.73
N SER A 102 34.86 31.03 -50.03
CA SER A 102 35.94 30.15 -49.60
C SER A 102 36.21 28.91 -50.46
N LEU A 103 36.96 29.12 -51.56
CA LEU A 103 37.77 28.07 -52.22
C LEU A 103 38.64 27.29 -51.22
N THR A 104 38.94 27.89 -50.06
CA THR A 104 39.62 27.30 -48.90
C THR A 104 38.80 26.23 -48.19
N ASP A 105 37.48 26.39 -48.02
CA ASP A 105 36.61 25.35 -47.43
C ASP A 105 36.40 24.17 -48.37
N SER A 106 36.29 24.42 -49.68
CA SER A 106 36.29 23.35 -50.68
C SER A 106 37.61 22.57 -50.67
N LYS A 107 38.74 23.23 -50.38
CA LYS A 107 40.03 22.58 -50.24
C LYS A 107 40.18 21.87 -48.89
N ALA A 108 39.66 22.45 -47.80
CA ALA A 108 39.66 21.84 -46.47
C ALA A 108 38.78 20.59 -46.41
N LEU A 109 37.59 20.63 -47.02
CA LEU A 109 36.70 19.48 -47.14
C LEU A 109 37.30 18.38 -48.02
N ARG A 110 37.92 18.73 -49.15
CA ARG A 110 38.63 17.75 -49.98
C ARG A 110 39.82 17.14 -49.24
N ASN A 111 40.63 17.94 -48.58
CA ASN A 111 41.73 17.47 -47.74
C ASN A 111 41.22 16.58 -46.60
N LEU A 112 40.13 16.95 -45.92
CA LEU A 112 39.53 16.14 -44.87
C LEU A 112 39.00 14.81 -45.43
N THR A 113 38.37 14.85 -46.60
CA THR A 113 37.89 13.64 -47.30
C THR A 113 39.05 12.75 -47.73
N GLU A 114 40.16 13.33 -48.19
CA GLU A 114 41.40 12.63 -48.52
C GLU A 114 42.07 12.05 -47.27
N GLU A 115 42.10 12.77 -46.16
CA GLU A 115 42.61 12.27 -44.87
C GLU A 115 41.71 11.17 -44.32
N PHE A 116 40.39 11.27 -44.44
CA PHE A 116 39.47 10.16 -44.14
C PHE A 116 39.69 8.96 -45.07
N HIS A 117 39.98 9.19 -46.34
CA HIS A 117 40.30 8.13 -47.29
C HIS A 117 41.66 7.46 -46.99
N LYS A 118 42.67 8.24 -46.57
CA LYS A 118 43.97 7.73 -46.10
C LYS A 118 43.84 6.99 -44.78
N LEU A 119 43.07 7.51 -43.83
CA LEU A 119 42.72 6.84 -42.58
C LEU A 119 41.99 5.53 -42.85
N ARG A 120 41.01 5.51 -43.76
CA ARG A 120 40.32 4.28 -44.16
C ARG A 120 41.29 3.26 -44.77
N LYS A 121 42.20 3.66 -45.66
CA LYS A 121 43.24 2.78 -46.23
C LYS A 121 44.28 2.30 -45.22
N SER A 122 44.64 3.14 -44.24
CA SER A 122 45.58 2.80 -43.17
C SER A 122 44.94 1.91 -42.10
N LEU A 123 43.66 2.10 -41.83
CA LEU A 123 42.85 1.23 -40.98
C LEU A 123 42.54 -0.10 -41.67
N GLU A 124 42.39 -0.16 -42.99
CA GLU A 124 42.28 -1.45 -43.71
C GLU A 124 43.50 -2.38 -43.51
N GLY A 125 44.68 -1.82 -43.19
CA GLY A 125 45.88 -2.60 -42.84
C GLY A 125 46.08 -2.87 -41.33
N SER A 126 45.38 -2.15 -40.45
CA SER A 126 45.58 -2.21 -38.99
C SER A 126 44.33 -2.62 -38.20
N VAL A 127 43.17 -2.69 -38.84
CA VAL A 127 41.89 -3.08 -38.26
C VAL A 127 41.49 -4.45 -38.82
N PRO A 128 41.55 -5.52 -38.00
CA PRO A 128 41.12 -6.87 -38.41
C PRO A 128 39.62 -7.03 -38.64
N THR A 129 38.84 -5.99 -38.96
CA THR A 129 37.40 -6.03 -38.67
C THR A 129 36.48 -6.19 -39.88
N LEU A 130 36.88 -6.04 -41.16
CA LEU A 130 35.90 -6.24 -42.26
C LEU A 130 36.40 -6.86 -43.58
N ARG A 131 37.64 -7.34 -43.70
CA ARG A 131 38.11 -7.97 -44.95
C ARG A 131 38.61 -9.41 -44.86
N SER A 132 38.63 -10.02 -43.68
CA SER A 132 39.16 -11.38 -43.48
C SER A 132 38.11 -12.49 -43.30
N PHE A 133 36.81 -12.20 -43.44
CA PHE A 133 35.76 -13.23 -43.35
C PHE A 133 35.35 -13.86 -44.69
N GLN A 134 36.17 -13.73 -45.74
CA GLN A 134 35.93 -14.45 -46.99
C GLN A 134 36.75 -15.75 -47.12
N GLY A 135 37.63 -16.03 -46.14
CA GLY A 135 38.53 -17.21 -46.15
C GLY A 135 38.14 -18.36 -45.22
N GLU A 136 37.31 -18.14 -44.18
CA GLU A 136 36.93 -19.18 -43.22
C GLU A 136 35.45 -19.05 -42.84
N SER A 137 34.57 -19.51 -43.73
CA SER A 137 33.10 -19.44 -43.63
C SER A 137 32.46 -20.21 -42.45
N GLY A 138 33.23 -20.79 -41.53
CA GLY A 138 32.70 -21.65 -40.46
C GLY A 138 32.46 -20.94 -39.11
N LEU A 139 33.45 -20.17 -38.63
CA LEU A 139 33.46 -19.69 -37.23
C LEU A 139 32.74 -18.36 -37.02
N CYS A 140 32.74 -17.46 -38.02
CA CYS A 140 31.99 -16.19 -37.95
C CYS A 140 30.47 -16.39 -38.06
N SER A 141 30.03 -17.43 -38.76
CA SER A 141 28.59 -17.77 -38.87
C SER A 141 28.02 -18.29 -37.56
N TYR A 142 28.85 -18.91 -36.71
CA TYR A 142 28.43 -19.53 -35.47
C TYR A 142 28.11 -18.50 -34.38
N TRP A 143 29.01 -17.56 -34.10
CA TRP A 143 28.78 -16.48 -33.12
C TRP A 143 27.61 -15.55 -33.51
N ASP A 144 27.41 -15.33 -34.81
CA ASP A 144 26.29 -14.53 -35.33
C ASP A 144 24.94 -15.27 -35.20
N LYS A 145 24.94 -16.61 -35.18
CA LYS A 145 23.76 -17.42 -34.83
C LYS A 145 23.47 -17.37 -33.34
N GLU A 146 24.47 -17.62 -32.49
CA GLU A 146 24.30 -17.58 -31.02
C GLU A 146 23.86 -16.20 -30.52
N TYR A 147 24.43 -15.12 -31.07
CA TYR A 147 24.00 -13.76 -30.73
C TYR A 147 22.55 -13.51 -31.12
N ARG A 148 22.12 -13.95 -32.31
CA ARG A 148 20.72 -13.85 -32.75
C ARG A 148 19.79 -14.69 -31.87
N GLU A 149 20.17 -15.92 -31.55
CA GLU A 149 19.41 -16.80 -30.66
C GLU A 149 19.26 -16.19 -29.28
N ARG A 150 20.32 -15.58 -28.73
CA ARG A 150 20.27 -14.90 -27.44
C ARG A 150 19.36 -13.67 -27.45
N ILE A 151 19.37 -12.89 -28.53
CA ILE A 151 18.44 -11.76 -28.69
C ILE A 151 17.00 -12.26 -28.77
N LEU A 152 16.75 -13.34 -29.53
CA LEU A 152 15.43 -13.96 -29.62
C LEU A 152 14.95 -14.47 -28.27
N GLU A 153 15.80 -15.18 -27.52
CA GLU A 153 15.47 -15.68 -26.18
C GLU A 153 15.13 -14.53 -25.22
N MET A 154 15.90 -13.42 -25.26
CA MET A 154 15.58 -12.23 -24.46
C MET A 154 14.26 -11.58 -24.88
N THR A 155 13.97 -11.49 -26.18
CA THR A 155 12.69 -10.94 -26.65
C THR A 155 11.52 -11.81 -26.25
N GLU A 156 11.64 -13.14 -26.36
CA GLU A 156 10.60 -14.06 -25.93
C GLU A 156 10.40 -14.02 -24.41
N ALA A 157 11.48 -13.95 -23.63
CA ALA A 157 11.39 -13.80 -22.17
C ALA A 157 10.71 -12.47 -21.80
N HIS A 158 11.02 -11.39 -22.52
CA HIS A 158 10.37 -10.10 -22.33
C HIS A 158 8.88 -10.15 -22.70
N GLU A 159 8.53 -10.79 -23.81
CA GLU A 159 7.14 -10.97 -24.23
C GLU A 159 6.34 -11.79 -23.22
N ARG A 160 6.91 -12.90 -22.70
CA ARG A 160 6.29 -13.69 -21.62
C ARG A 160 6.06 -12.84 -20.38
N HIS A 161 7.07 -12.07 -19.96
CA HIS A 161 6.94 -11.20 -18.79
C HIS A 161 5.90 -10.09 -18.99
N LEU A 162 5.79 -9.51 -20.19
CA LEU A 162 4.74 -8.54 -20.52
C LEU A 162 3.36 -9.19 -20.50
N ALA A 163 3.23 -10.42 -21.00
CA ALA A 163 1.98 -11.17 -20.93
C ALA A 163 1.59 -11.46 -19.46
N ASP A 164 2.53 -11.85 -18.61
CA ASP A 164 2.29 -12.08 -17.17
C ASP A 164 1.84 -10.78 -16.47
N ILE A 165 2.48 -9.64 -16.78
CA ILE A 165 2.04 -8.34 -16.26
C ILE A 165 0.62 -8.02 -16.75
N GLN A 166 0.32 -8.26 -18.03
CA GLN A 166 -1.00 -7.99 -18.58
C GLN A 166 -2.08 -8.83 -17.93
N THR A 167 -1.85 -10.13 -17.73
CA THR A 167 -2.80 -11.02 -17.05
C THR A 167 -3.01 -10.60 -15.59
N ARG A 168 -1.93 -10.26 -14.87
CA ARG A 168 -2.02 -9.73 -13.50
C ARG A 168 -2.80 -8.41 -13.45
N ASN A 169 -2.57 -7.51 -14.38
CA ASN A 169 -3.30 -6.24 -14.46
C ASN A 169 -4.79 -6.46 -14.75
N GLN A 170 -5.13 -7.40 -15.64
CA GLN A 170 -6.53 -7.77 -15.89
C GLN A 170 -7.19 -8.32 -14.63
N ALA A 171 -6.52 -9.22 -13.90
CA ALA A 171 -7.03 -9.75 -12.64
C ALA A 171 -7.26 -8.64 -11.59
N LEU A 172 -6.34 -7.68 -11.49
CA LEU A 172 -6.49 -6.53 -10.60
C LEU A 172 -7.64 -5.61 -11.00
N GLU A 173 -7.86 -5.37 -12.30
CA GLU A 173 -9.00 -4.55 -12.74
C GLU A 173 -10.33 -5.28 -12.50
N MET A 174 -10.37 -6.61 -12.65
CA MET A 174 -11.53 -7.42 -12.27
C MET A 174 -11.81 -7.31 -10.76
N GLN A 175 -10.79 -7.42 -9.91
CA GLN A 175 -10.93 -7.24 -8.45
C GLN A 175 -11.39 -5.83 -8.10
N ARG A 176 -10.87 -4.82 -8.78
CA ARG A 176 -11.26 -3.42 -8.58
C ARG A 176 -12.73 -3.22 -8.93
N GLU A 177 -13.20 -3.82 -10.02
CA GLU A 177 -14.61 -3.75 -10.40
C GLU A 177 -15.50 -4.50 -9.42
N GLU A 178 -15.09 -5.66 -8.93
CA GLU A 178 -15.79 -6.40 -7.88
C GLU A 178 -15.90 -5.57 -6.59
N ILE A 179 -14.82 -4.91 -6.17
CA ILE A 179 -14.83 -4.03 -5.00
C ILE A 179 -15.77 -2.85 -5.24
N ARG A 180 -15.73 -2.22 -6.41
CA ARG A 180 -16.66 -1.14 -6.76
C ARG A 180 -18.11 -1.61 -6.68
N GLN A 181 -18.41 -2.79 -7.22
CA GLN A 181 -19.75 -3.36 -7.19
C GLN A 181 -20.21 -3.60 -5.75
N ARG A 182 -19.37 -4.23 -4.92
CA ARG A 182 -19.67 -4.43 -3.48
C ARG A 182 -19.89 -3.12 -2.74
N LEU A 183 -19.09 -2.09 -3.02
CA LEU A 183 -19.25 -0.77 -2.41
C LEU A 183 -20.57 -0.12 -2.86
N SER A 184 -20.93 -0.23 -4.14
CA SER A 184 -22.22 0.23 -4.65
C SER A 184 -23.38 -0.54 -4.04
N ASP A 185 -23.26 -1.85 -3.82
CA ASP A 185 -24.27 -2.67 -3.18
C ASP A 185 -24.45 -2.29 -1.71
N VAL A 186 -23.36 -2.04 -0.98
CA VAL A 186 -23.41 -1.56 0.41
C VAL A 186 -24.01 -0.15 0.48
N ALA A 187 -23.67 0.74 -0.45
CA ALA A 187 -24.25 2.07 -0.55
C ALA A 187 -25.75 2.02 -0.91
N SER A 188 -26.15 1.10 -1.79
CA SER A 188 -27.55 0.88 -2.19
C SER A 188 -28.34 0.20 -1.08
N SER A 189 -27.72 -0.69 -0.32
CA SER A 189 -28.20 -1.26 0.95
C SER A 189 -28.13 -0.24 2.09
N GLY A 190 -28.19 1.06 1.77
CA GLY A 190 -28.19 2.17 2.71
C GLY A 190 -29.27 2.11 3.80
N SER A 191 -30.16 1.11 3.78
CA SER A 191 -31.03 0.74 4.91
C SER A 191 -30.25 0.40 6.19
N ALA A 192 -29.08 -0.23 6.09
CA ALA A 192 -28.27 -0.55 7.28
C ALA A 192 -27.63 0.71 7.88
N SER A 193 -27.11 1.61 7.02
CA SER A 193 -26.56 2.90 7.46
C SER A 193 -27.66 3.80 8.02
N SER A 194 -28.81 3.90 7.31
CA SER A 194 -29.94 4.72 7.75
C SER A 194 -30.58 4.19 9.02
N HIS A 195 -30.64 2.85 9.22
CA HIS A 195 -31.14 2.26 10.46
C HIS A 195 -30.23 2.58 11.65
N ILE A 196 -28.90 2.50 11.48
CA ILE A 196 -27.95 2.89 12.53
C ILE A 196 -28.06 4.39 12.82
N GLU A 197 -28.13 5.23 11.78
CA GLU A 197 -28.35 6.68 11.94
C GLU A 197 -29.66 6.98 12.68
N GLN A 198 -30.74 6.25 12.37
CA GLN A 198 -32.03 6.37 13.05
C GLN A 198 -31.94 5.97 14.52
N MET A 199 -31.29 4.84 14.85
CA MET A 199 -31.07 4.44 16.25
C MET A 199 -30.22 5.47 17.02
N LEU A 200 -29.22 6.08 16.37
CA LEU A 200 -28.41 7.13 17.01
C LEU A 200 -29.23 8.39 17.30
N LEU A 201 -30.14 8.77 16.41
CA LEU A 201 -31.07 9.87 16.66
C LEU A 201 -32.04 9.56 17.81
N GLU A 202 -32.57 8.34 17.86
CA GLU A 202 -33.46 7.89 18.94
C GLU A 202 -32.74 7.83 20.29
N LEU A 203 -31.51 7.31 20.32
CA LEU A 203 -30.68 7.30 21.53
C LEU A 203 -30.37 8.71 22.03
N LYS A 204 -30.08 9.66 21.13
CA LYS A 204 -29.90 11.07 21.52
C LYS A 204 -31.16 11.69 22.09
N ALA A 205 -32.31 11.44 21.46
CA ALA A 205 -33.59 11.92 21.99
C ALA A 205 -33.89 11.30 23.36
N GLN A 206 -33.50 10.04 23.58
CA GLN A 206 -33.65 9.37 24.87
C GLN A 206 -32.66 9.91 25.91
N GLU A 207 -31.43 10.23 25.52
CA GLU A 207 -30.43 10.88 26.36
C GLU A 207 -30.92 12.25 26.84
N GLU A 208 -31.49 13.07 25.95
CA GLU A 208 -32.07 14.37 26.31
C GLU A 208 -33.23 14.23 27.29
N LYS A 209 -34.15 13.28 27.07
CA LYS A 209 -35.24 12.99 28.01
C LYS A 209 -34.72 12.53 29.37
N ASN A 210 -33.71 11.66 29.39
CA ASN A 210 -33.09 11.21 30.63
C ASN A 210 -32.41 12.38 31.35
N GLN A 211 -31.75 13.27 30.62
CA GLN A 211 -31.10 14.46 31.18
C GLN A 211 -32.13 15.38 31.84
N LEU A 212 -33.25 15.66 31.18
CA LEU A 212 -34.35 16.45 31.75
C LEU A 212 -34.96 15.80 33.00
N ALA A 213 -35.12 14.46 32.99
CA ALA A 213 -35.61 13.74 34.15
C ALA A 213 -34.63 13.81 35.33
N LEU A 214 -33.33 13.68 35.06
CA LEU A 214 -32.28 13.83 36.07
C LEU A 214 -32.21 15.25 36.64
N ASP A 215 -32.39 16.27 35.81
CA ASP A 215 -32.42 17.67 36.25
C ASP A 215 -33.66 17.95 37.11
N ALA A 216 -34.83 17.44 36.73
CA ALA A 216 -36.05 17.54 37.54
C ALA A 216 -35.91 16.81 38.90
N LEU A 217 -35.27 15.64 38.93
CA LEU A 217 -34.97 14.93 40.17
C LEU A 217 -33.97 15.71 41.03
N ARG A 218 -32.97 16.34 40.41
CA ARG A 218 -32.01 17.19 41.12
C ARG A 218 -32.72 18.37 41.79
N ASP A 219 -33.63 19.04 41.09
CA ASP A 219 -34.43 20.14 41.63
C ASP A 219 -35.31 19.69 42.80
N GLN A 220 -35.96 18.53 42.69
CA GLN A 220 -36.74 17.95 43.80
C GLN A 220 -35.86 17.66 45.02
N VAL A 221 -34.66 17.12 44.83
CA VAL A 221 -33.73 16.87 45.94
C VAL A 221 -33.30 18.18 46.61
N VAL A 222 -33.04 19.24 45.84
CA VAL A 222 -32.70 20.56 46.39
C VAL A 222 -33.86 21.13 47.22
N LEU A 223 -35.10 20.97 46.75
CA LEU A 223 -36.30 21.39 47.50
C LEU A 223 -36.42 20.59 48.82
N ILE A 224 -36.26 19.27 48.78
CA ILE A 224 -36.31 18.43 50.00
C ILE A 224 -35.18 18.79 50.97
N GLN A 225 -33.98 19.08 50.48
CA GLN A 225 -32.84 19.51 51.31
C GLN A 225 -33.06 20.90 51.94
N SER A 226 -33.65 21.83 51.20
CA SER A 226 -33.97 23.16 51.74
C SER A 226 -35.12 23.13 52.74
N GLU A 227 -36.16 22.32 52.50
CA GLU A 227 -37.24 22.08 53.47
C GLU A 227 -36.73 21.40 54.74
N SER A 228 -35.86 20.39 54.62
CA SER A 228 -35.28 19.72 55.78
C SER A 228 -34.38 20.65 56.58
N ARG A 229 -33.60 21.53 55.92
CA ARG A 229 -32.85 22.60 56.60
C ARG A 229 -33.75 23.61 57.30
N ALA A 230 -34.82 24.06 56.65
CA ALA A 230 -35.80 24.98 57.24
C ALA A 230 -36.58 24.35 58.40
N LYS A 231 -36.83 23.04 58.35
CA LYS A 231 -37.43 22.26 59.44
C LYS A 231 -36.44 22.09 60.60
N THR A 232 -35.16 21.83 60.36
CA THR A 232 -34.13 21.78 61.42
C THR A 232 -33.85 23.14 62.08
N GLU A 233 -34.02 24.27 61.37
CA GLU A 233 -33.93 25.60 61.98
C GLU A 233 -35.17 25.96 62.81
N LYS A 234 -36.35 25.44 62.44
CA LYS A 234 -37.59 25.59 63.23
C LYS A 234 -37.71 24.59 64.39
N GLU A 235 -37.05 23.43 64.33
CA GLU A 235 -37.04 22.38 65.38
C GLU A 235 -36.06 22.64 66.54
N ASN A 236 -35.39 23.80 66.60
CA ASN A 236 -34.69 24.23 67.84
C ASN A 236 -35.61 24.97 68.83
N LYS A 237 -36.92 25.00 68.55
CA LYS A 237 -37.95 25.34 69.52
C LYS A 237 -39.13 24.40 69.30
N GLU A 238 -39.30 23.48 70.26
CA GLU A 238 -40.49 22.65 70.49
C GLU A 238 -40.57 21.29 69.77
N ARG A 239 -40.42 20.23 70.58
CA ARG A 239 -40.93 18.85 70.42
C ARG A 239 -41.92 18.63 71.58
N PRO A 240 -42.81 17.60 71.62
CA PRO A 240 -42.94 16.47 70.68
C PRO A 240 -44.36 15.95 70.39
N SER A 241 -44.41 14.90 69.55
CA SER A 241 -45.26 13.69 69.64
C SER A 241 -46.25 13.45 68.49
N SER A 242 -46.05 12.36 67.76
CA SER A 242 -47.02 11.25 67.70
C SER A 242 -46.59 10.18 66.69
N SER A 243 -46.90 8.95 67.09
CA SER A 243 -46.75 7.66 66.41
C SER A 243 -47.48 7.57 65.06
N SER A 244 -46.91 6.84 64.09
CA SER A 244 -47.70 5.83 63.38
C SER A 244 -46.83 4.76 62.72
N ALA A 245 -47.24 3.52 62.99
CA ALA A 245 -46.71 2.31 62.43
C ALA A 245 -46.96 2.21 60.91
N LYS A 246 -45.97 1.73 60.16
CA LYS A 246 -46.23 1.01 58.91
C LYS A 246 -45.38 -0.26 58.87
N LYS A 247 -46.09 -1.37 59.00
CA LYS A 247 -45.62 -2.75 58.78
C LYS A 247 -45.00 -2.83 57.37
N LYS A 248 -43.70 -3.09 57.30
CA LYS A 248 -43.05 -3.55 56.07
C LYS A 248 -43.31 -5.05 55.98
N GLY A 249 -44.21 -5.45 55.08
CA GLY A 249 -44.34 -6.86 54.71
C GLY A 249 -43.07 -7.30 53.99
N PRO A 250 -42.52 -8.49 54.28
CA PRO A 250 -41.39 -9.01 53.52
C PRO A 250 -41.90 -9.48 52.16
N LEU A 251 -41.47 -8.82 51.09
CA LEU A 251 -41.60 -9.38 49.74
C LEU A 251 -40.75 -10.64 49.71
N ALA A 252 -41.40 -11.79 49.67
CA ALA A 252 -40.74 -13.06 49.45
C ALA A 252 -40.21 -13.08 48.02
N PHE A 253 -38.93 -12.76 47.86
CA PHE A 253 -38.21 -13.04 46.62
C PHE A 253 -38.13 -14.56 46.48
N ILE A 254 -38.88 -15.10 45.53
CA ILE A 254 -38.72 -16.49 45.08
C ILE A 254 -37.28 -16.58 44.54
N PRO A 255 -36.40 -17.41 45.13
CA PRO A 255 -35.07 -17.61 44.58
C PRO A 255 -35.21 -18.24 43.20
N LEU A 256 -34.85 -17.50 42.15
CA LEU A 256 -34.69 -18.08 40.82
C LEU A 256 -33.57 -19.13 40.92
N PRO A 257 -33.76 -20.35 40.40
CA PRO A 257 -32.71 -21.35 40.43
C PRO A 257 -31.52 -20.82 39.63
N VAL A 258 -30.37 -20.74 40.30
CA VAL A 258 -29.06 -20.60 39.64
C VAL A 258 -28.88 -21.89 38.82
N CYS A 259 -29.36 -21.89 37.59
CA CYS A 259 -29.18 -23.01 36.68
C CYS A 259 -28.56 -22.47 35.39
N GLY A 260 -27.24 -22.37 35.43
CA GLY A 260 -26.45 -22.03 34.26
C GLY A 260 -26.33 -23.23 33.34
N SER A 261 -26.72 -23.03 32.08
CA SER A 261 -25.83 -23.35 30.95
C SER A 261 -26.28 -22.73 29.63
N SER A 262 -27.54 -22.27 29.49
CA SER A 262 -28.03 -21.66 28.26
C SER A 262 -29.05 -20.56 28.55
N LEU A 263 -28.95 -19.44 27.82
CA LEU A 263 -29.87 -18.30 27.88
C LEU A 263 -31.32 -18.73 27.59
N SER A 264 -31.49 -19.69 26.69
CA SER A 264 -32.78 -20.31 26.38
C SER A 264 -33.44 -20.99 27.60
N SER A 265 -32.64 -21.62 28.47
CA SER A 265 -33.12 -22.26 29.70
C SER A 265 -33.49 -21.23 30.76
N GLU A 266 -32.75 -20.13 30.85
CA GLU A 266 -33.03 -19.02 31.78
C GLU A 266 -34.34 -18.31 31.44
N ILE A 267 -34.60 -18.04 30.15
CA ILE A 267 -35.85 -17.42 29.69
C ILE A 267 -37.05 -18.35 29.95
N SER A 268 -36.88 -19.66 29.77
CA SER A 268 -37.92 -20.64 30.10
C SER A 268 -38.21 -20.70 31.61
N ALA A 269 -37.18 -20.62 32.45
CA ALA A 269 -37.33 -20.54 33.90
C ALA A 269 -38.04 -19.25 34.33
N LEU A 270 -37.73 -18.12 33.71
CA LEU A 270 -38.41 -16.84 33.95
C LEU A 270 -39.90 -16.93 33.61
N GLN A 271 -40.24 -17.57 32.49
CA GLN A 271 -41.63 -17.77 32.11
C GLN A 271 -42.39 -18.67 33.10
N LEU A 272 -41.76 -19.75 33.57
CA LEU A 272 -42.34 -20.61 34.60
C LEU A 272 -42.56 -19.85 35.91
N ALA A 273 -41.60 -19.02 36.32
CA ALA A 273 -41.73 -18.18 37.50
C ALA A 273 -42.86 -17.15 37.35
N TYR A 274 -43.00 -16.53 36.18
CA TYR A 274 -44.08 -15.59 35.88
C TYR A 274 -45.47 -16.25 36.02
N VAL A 275 -45.66 -17.42 35.40
CA VAL A 275 -46.92 -18.18 35.51
C VAL A 275 -47.18 -18.63 36.94
N GLN A 276 -46.16 -19.11 37.65
CA GLN A 276 -46.26 -19.52 39.06
C GLN A 276 -46.61 -18.36 39.99
N SER A 277 -46.19 -17.14 39.65
CA SER A 277 -46.56 -15.91 40.37
C SER A 277 -47.96 -15.39 40.04
N GLY A 278 -48.73 -16.11 39.20
CA GLY A 278 -50.10 -15.73 38.81
C GLY A 278 -50.16 -14.84 37.56
N GLY A 279 -49.06 -14.68 36.83
CA GLY A 279 -49.01 -13.93 35.58
C GLY A 279 -49.74 -14.66 34.44
N THR A 280 -50.73 -13.99 33.85
CA THR A 280 -51.57 -14.53 32.77
C THR A 280 -51.65 -13.63 31.53
N ASP A 281 -50.86 -12.56 31.46
CA ASP A 281 -50.84 -11.67 30.30
C ASP A 281 -50.29 -12.41 29.05
N PRO A 282 -51.11 -12.61 28.00
CA PRO A 282 -50.68 -13.32 26.80
C PRO A 282 -49.61 -12.55 26.02
N ALA A 283 -49.55 -11.22 26.11
CA ALA A 283 -48.55 -10.42 25.41
C ALA A 283 -47.15 -10.68 26.01
N VAL A 284 -47.07 -10.72 27.33
CA VAL A 284 -45.83 -11.02 28.06
C VAL A 284 -45.36 -12.46 27.82
N LEU A 285 -46.29 -13.42 27.79
CA LEU A 285 -45.96 -14.81 27.48
C LEU A 285 -45.50 -15.01 26.03
N ALA A 286 -46.10 -14.30 25.07
CA ALA A 286 -45.66 -14.30 23.67
C ALA A 286 -44.25 -13.71 23.55
N GLN A 287 -43.99 -12.56 24.20
CA GLN A 287 -42.67 -11.95 24.20
C GLN A 287 -41.60 -12.88 24.80
N MET A 288 -41.89 -13.55 25.91
CA MET A 288 -40.95 -14.53 26.48
C MET A 288 -40.70 -15.72 25.55
N ARG A 289 -41.68 -16.11 24.72
CA ARG A 289 -41.54 -17.18 23.72
C ARG A 289 -40.70 -16.75 22.53
N ASP A 290 -40.87 -15.52 22.07
CA ASP A 290 -40.05 -14.95 21.00
C ASP A 290 -38.59 -14.84 21.44
N LEU A 291 -38.36 -14.29 22.64
CA LEU A 291 -37.03 -14.22 23.24
C LEU A 291 -36.38 -15.59 23.41
N GLN A 292 -37.17 -16.61 23.78
CA GLN A 292 -36.66 -17.98 23.87
C GLN A 292 -36.24 -18.53 22.49
N ALA A 293 -37.00 -18.25 21.43
CA ALA A 293 -36.67 -18.66 20.07
C ALA A 293 -35.40 -17.96 19.56
N GLU A 294 -35.25 -16.66 19.83
CA GLU A 294 -34.05 -15.90 19.50
C GLU A 294 -32.83 -16.45 20.25
N ALA A 295 -32.93 -16.66 21.56
CA ALA A 295 -31.84 -17.20 22.37
C ALA A 295 -31.36 -18.57 21.88
N LEU A 296 -32.28 -19.47 21.51
CA LEU A 296 -31.94 -20.76 20.92
C LEU A 296 -31.19 -20.61 19.58
N ALA A 297 -31.63 -19.69 18.72
CA ALA A 297 -30.95 -19.41 17.46
C ALA A 297 -29.53 -18.85 17.70
N PHE A 298 -29.37 -17.94 18.67
CA PHE A 298 -28.08 -17.40 19.07
C PHE A 298 -27.12 -18.47 19.58
N GLU A 299 -27.61 -19.39 20.42
CA GLU A 299 -26.81 -20.52 20.93
C GLU A 299 -26.38 -21.47 19.81
N GLU A 300 -27.27 -21.80 18.88
CA GLU A 300 -26.96 -22.66 17.74
C GLU A 300 -25.90 -22.03 16.81
N MET A 301 -26.02 -20.72 16.57
CA MET A 301 -25.06 -19.96 15.77
C MET A 301 -23.70 -19.85 16.46
N SER A 302 -23.68 -19.63 17.77
CA SER A 302 -22.48 -19.61 18.60
C SER A 302 -21.74 -20.95 18.55
N HIS A 303 -22.44 -22.08 18.74
CA HIS A 303 -21.85 -23.41 18.65
C HIS A 303 -21.32 -23.74 17.24
N LYS A 304 -22.01 -23.30 16.18
CA LYS A 304 -21.51 -23.44 14.79
C LYS A 304 -20.26 -22.61 14.55
N GLN A 305 -20.20 -21.39 15.08
CA GLN A 305 -19.03 -20.52 14.98
C GLN A 305 -17.84 -21.10 15.76
N GLU A 306 -18.05 -21.55 16.99
CA GLU A 306 -16.99 -22.16 17.80
C GLU A 306 -16.42 -23.43 17.13
N ARG A 307 -17.28 -24.26 16.52
CA ARG A 307 -16.83 -25.41 15.72
C ARG A 307 -16.02 -25.01 14.49
N LYS A 308 -16.36 -23.89 13.82
CA LYS A 308 -15.60 -23.35 12.68
C LYS A 308 -14.25 -22.79 13.12
N GLU A 309 -14.20 -22.08 14.24
CA GLU A 309 -12.97 -21.56 14.83
C GLU A 309 -12.03 -22.67 15.29
N ARG A 310 -12.56 -23.71 15.95
CA ARG A 310 -11.79 -24.91 16.33
C ARG A 310 -11.24 -25.66 15.11
N LYS A 311 -11.96 -25.69 14.00
CA LYS A 311 -11.47 -26.27 12.72
C LYS A 311 -10.40 -25.39 12.06
N LYS A 312 -10.55 -24.06 12.10
CA LYS A 312 -9.55 -23.10 11.60
C LYS A 312 -8.24 -23.21 12.38
N LYS A 313 -8.30 -23.36 13.71
CA LYS A 313 -7.13 -23.62 14.57
C LYS A 313 -6.42 -24.95 14.26
N ARG A 314 -7.13 -25.96 13.75
CA ARG A 314 -6.50 -27.23 13.32
C ARG A 314 -5.78 -27.12 11.98
N HIS A 315 -6.15 -26.17 11.13
CA HIS A 315 -5.47 -25.90 9.86
C HIS A 315 -4.20 -25.05 10.05
N ASP A 316 -4.02 -24.43 11.21
CA ASP A 316 -2.81 -23.67 11.59
C ASP A 316 -1.73 -24.60 12.19
N GLY A 317 -1.52 -25.75 11.54
CA GLY A 317 -0.51 -26.77 11.89
C GLY A 317 0.88 -26.48 11.33
N ALA A 318 1.16 -25.24 10.93
CA ALA A 318 2.44 -24.80 10.37
C ALA A 318 3.67 -24.93 11.30
N PRO A 319 3.58 -24.94 12.65
CA PRO A 319 4.80 -24.97 13.47
C PRO A 319 5.62 -26.26 13.34
N ARG A 320 4.99 -27.40 13.00
CA ARG A 320 5.68 -28.70 12.98
C ARG A 320 6.35 -29.05 11.66
N MET A 321 5.85 -28.55 10.53
CA MET A 321 6.50 -28.79 9.23
C MET A 321 7.73 -27.92 9.05
N LEU A 322 7.67 -26.65 9.49
CA LEU A 322 8.82 -25.75 9.45
C LEU A 322 9.95 -26.25 10.35
N ASP A 323 9.63 -26.89 11.49
CA ASP A 323 10.61 -27.49 12.40
C ASP A 323 11.35 -28.68 11.76
N VAL A 324 10.63 -29.52 11.00
CA VAL A 324 11.23 -30.64 10.26
C VAL A 324 12.09 -30.15 9.09
N GLU A 325 11.62 -29.13 8.36
CA GLU A 325 12.38 -28.53 7.26
C GLU A 325 13.63 -27.80 7.77
N LEU A 326 13.51 -27.09 8.91
CA LEU A 326 14.63 -26.44 9.58
C LEU A 326 15.69 -27.46 10.02
N MET A 327 15.28 -28.56 10.66
CA MET A 327 16.20 -29.65 11.01
C MET A 327 16.89 -30.26 9.78
N ALA A 328 16.17 -30.43 8.67
CA ALA A 328 16.77 -30.96 7.43
C ALA A 328 17.82 -30.01 6.85
N VAL A 329 17.54 -28.69 6.87
CA VAL A 329 18.49 -27.66 6.43
C VAL A 329 19.70 -27.57 7.35
N GLU A 330 19.51 -27.71 8.67
CA GLU A 330 20.61 -27.72 9.63
C GLU A 330 21.57 -28.90 9.43
N LEU A 331 21.05 -30.09 9.16
CA LEU A 331 21.87 -31.28 8.87
C LEU A 331 22.64 -31.11 7.56
N GLU A 332 22.02 -30.55 6.52
CA GLU A 332 22.72 -30.28 5.26
C GLU A 332 23.79 -29.20 5.45
N ASN A 333 23.55 -28.18 6.27
CA ASN A 333 24.55 -27.17 6.60
C ASN A 333 25.78 -27.78 7.29
N GLN A 334 25.60 -28.69 8.25
CA GLN A 334 26.72 -29.39 8.90
C GLN A 334 27.55 -30.19 7.90
N ARG A 335 26.88 -30.91 7.00
CA ARG A 335 27.55 -31.66 5.92
C ARG A 335 28.36 -30.74 5.00
N LEU A 336 27.79 -29.61 4.61
CA LEU A 336 28.47 -28.62 3.76
C LEU A 336 29.65 -27.98 4.49
N GLU A 337 29.54 -27.72 5.79
CA GLU A 337 30.65 -27.24 6.62
C GLU A 337 31.81 -28.24 6.64
N GLU A 338 31.52 -29.53 6.81
CA GLU A 338 32.52 -30.60 6.73
C GLU A 338 33.16 -30.70 5.34
N GLU A 339 32.38 -30.59 4.27
CA GLU A 339 32.89 -30.62 2.90
C GLU A 339 33.78 -29.40 2.62
N ILE A 340 33.37 -28.20 3.02
CA ILE A 340 34.17 -26.98 2.91
C ILE A 340 35.47 -27.13 3.71
N PHE A 341 35.40 -27.69 4.92
CA PHE A 341 36.57 -27.94 5.74
C PHE A 341 37.56 -28.89 5.03
N ASN A 342 37.05 -30.00 4.47
CA ASN A 342 37.84 -30.95 3.71
C ASN A 342 38.46 -30.33 2.44
N LEU A 343 37.69 -29.53 1.70
CA LEU A 343 38.18 -28.80 0.53
C LEU A 343 39.27 -27.81 0.91
N ARG A 344 39.14 -27.10 2.05
CA ARG A 344 40.18 -26.21 2.57
C ARG A 344 41.44 -26.98 2.95
N LEU A 345 41.30 -28.15 3.59
CA LEU A 345 42.44 -29.02 3.94
C LEU A 345 43.13 -29.62 2.71
N GLN A 346 42.37 -30.02 1.69
CA GLN A 346 42.94 -30.47 0.42
C GLN A 346 43.66 -29.34 -0.30
N ARG A 347 43.11 -28.13 -0.31
CA ARG A 347 43.78 -26.95 -0.89
C ARG A 347 45.04 -26.58 -0.12
N SER A 348 45.06 -26.68 1.22
CA SER A 348 46.29 -26.43 1.99
C SER A 348 47.34 -27.50 1.75
N ARG A 349 46.96 -28.78 1.69
CA ARG A 349 47.87 -29.88 1.29
C ARG A 349 48.44 -29.68 -0.11
N LYS A 350 47.60 -29.39 -1.11
CA LYS A 350 48.04 -29.10 -2.49
C LYS A 350 48.93 -27.85 -2.58
N LYS A 351 48.70 -26.83 -1.74
CA LYS A 351 49.60 -25.66 -1.64
C LYS A 351 50.96 -26.01 -1.06
N VAL A 352 51.03 -26.90 -0.08
CA VAL A 352 52.29 -27.40 0.49
C VAL A 352 53.03 -28.28 -0.52
N GLU A 353 52.30 -29.14 -1.25
CA GLU A 353 52.85 -30.03 -2.27
C GLU A 353 53.35 -29.25 -3.51
N ASN A 354 52.63 -28.21 -3.93
CA ASN A 354 53.09 -27.27 -4.98
C ASN A 354 54.21 -26.33 -4.51
N GLY A 355 54.47 -26.23 -3.21
CA GLY A 355 55.56 -25.43 -2.62
C GLY A 355 56.90 -26.16 -2.53
N LEU A 356 57.00 -27.41 -3.00
CA LEU A 356 58.17 -28.28 -2.90
C LEU A 356 58.98 -28.43 -4.21
N HIS A 357 58.68 -27.64 -5.25
CA HIS A 357 59.54 -27.58 -6.45
C HIS A 357 60.65 -26.53 -6.24
N PRO A 358 61.94 -26.90 -6.12
CA PRO A 358 63.02 -25.92 -6.03
C PRO A 358 63.23 -25.25 -7.39
N PRO A 359 63.70 -23.99 -7.42
CA PRO A 359 63.98 -23.29 -8.68
C PRO A 359 65.17 -23.93 -9.39
N PRO A 360 65.24 -23.86 -10.74
CA PRO A 360 66.39 -24.32 -11.48
C PRO A 360 67.60 -23.45 -11.11
N SER A 361 68.67 -24.11 -10.64
CA SER A 361 69.96 -23.45 -10.39
C SER A 361 70.62 -23.18 -11.75
N TYR A 362 70.97 -21.92 -12.00
CA TYR A 362 71.85 -21.49 -13.08
C TYR A 362 73.32 -21.76 -12.72
#